data_AF-A0A957WZE2-F1
#
_entry.id   AF-A0A957WZE2-F1
#
_cell.length_a   1.000
_cell.length_b   1.000
_cell.length_c   1.000
_cell.angle_alpha   90.00
_cell.angle_beta   90.00
_cell.angle_gamma   90.00
#
_symmetry.space_group_name_H-M   'P 1'
#
loop_
_entity.id
_entity.type
_entity.pdbx_description
1 polymer ?
#
loop_
_entity_poly.entity_id
_entity_poly.type
_entity_poly.pdbx_seq_one_letter_code
_entity_poly.pdbx_strand_id
1 'polypeptide(L)'
;MLPLLHRLLPRLTTAERRILQQLAVFRSAAPVDHWQAEEEALHALVKQRLVQRDGQGGLLLLPALRRALYDEMLADLRARLHREAAQIRATHGEYTAGAYHLWRAGDENGAVQLWYLHQQQEVRRGQANAAYAIFREIERHRLKPRTRKALDLLQATLLQYQGNVKQGLAVLAAADWSDPSELAIQARLLEGRFQDELGYPDAALTSFAAGAATIGRLLDQLTNYHFRAGMAHIRQKENRAAWQALQRAEYAINALRGNLFEQ
;
A
#
# COMPACT_ATOMS: atom_id res chain seq x y z
N MET A 1 8.78 -36.60 -3.97
CA MET A 1 9.75 -35.56 -3.55
C MET A 1 10.00 -35.54 -2.04
N LEU A 2 8.97 -35.72 -1.21
CA LEU A 2 9.08 -35.79 0.26
C LEU A 2 10.25 -36.64 0.81
N PRO A 3 10.57 -37.85 0.28
CA PRO A 3 11.63 -38.69 0.86
C PRO A 3 13.05 -38.12 0.72
N LEU A 4 13.31 -37.35 -0.34
CA LEU A 4 14.61 -36.71 -0.55
C LEU A 4 14.77 -35.50 0.35
N LEU A 5 13.69 -34.73 0.56
CA LEU A 5 13.69 -33.57 1.45
C LEU A 5 13.99 -33.97 2.90
N HIS A 6 13.32 -35.02 3.40
CA HIS A 6 13.51 -35.55 4.75
C HIS A 6 14.93 -36.07 5.00
N ARG A 7 15.63 -36.52 3.94
CA ARG A 7 17.04 -36.94 4.03
C ARG A 7 18.02 -35.77 3.97
N LEU A 8 17.63 -34.69 3.31
CA LEU A 8 18.46 -33.51 3.08
C LEU A 8 18.44 -32.55 4.28
N LEU A 9 17.26 -32.27 4.84
CA LEU A 9 17.07 -31.32 5.94
C LEU A 9 17.95 -31.58 7.19
N PRO A 10 18.16 -32.84 7.64
CA PRO A 10 19.02 -33.12 8.80
C PRO A 10 20.50 -32.85 8.54
N ARG A 11 20.94 -32.83 7.28
CA ARG A 11 22.34 -32.61 6.89
C ARG A 11 22.70 -31.13 6.76
N LEU A 12 21.69 -30.27 6.68
CA LEU A 12 21.87 -28.83 6.63
C LEU A 12 22.14 -28.28 8.03
N THR A 13 22.93 -27.22 8.09
CA THR A 13 23.09 -26.39 9.28
C THR A 13 21.80 -25.63 9.59
N THR A 14 21.70 -25.06 10.79
CA THR A 14 20.56 -24.24 11.18
C THR A 14 20.43 -22.99 10.31
N ALA A 15 21.54 -22.37 9.91
CA ALA A 15 21.55 -21.21 9.01
C ALA A 15 21.04 -21.58 7.61
N GLU A 16 21.55 -22.67 7.02
CA GLU A 16 21.09 -23.15 5.71
C GLU A 16 19.59 -23.46 5.70
N ARG A 17 19.09 -24.18 6.73
CA ARG A 17 17.65 -24.45 6.85
C ARG A 17 16.81 -23.17 6.93
N ARG A 18 17.27 -22.19 7.71
CA ARG A 18 16.59 -20.90 7.86
C ARG A 18 16.50 -20.16 6.52
N ILE A 19 17.60 -20.10 5.77
CA ILE A 19 17.64 -19.47 4.43
C ILE A 19 16.65 -20.16 3.50
N LEU A 20 16.64 -21.51 3.45
CA LEU A 20 15.69 -22.24 2.61
C LEU A 20 14.23 -21.99 2.98
N GLN A 21 13.92 -21.91 4.28
CA GLN A 21 12.57 -21.57 4.77
C GLN A 21 12.18 -20.13 4.38
N GLN A 22 13.08 -19.16 4.55
CA GLN A 22 12.85 -17.78 4.14
C GLN A 22 12.64 -17.69 2.62
N LEU A 23 13.50 -18.32 1.81
CA LEU A 23 13.36 -18.34 0.35
C LEU A 23 12.08 -19.05 -0.11
N ALA A 24 11.55 -20.00 0.67
CA ALA A 24 10.35 -20.75 0.31
C ALA A 24 9.09 -19.88 0.16
N VAL A 25 9.02 -18.72 0.83
CA VAL A 25 7.85 -17.81 0.72
C VAL A 25 7.89 -16.90 -0.51
N PHE A 26 9.06 -16.70 -1.13
CA PHE A 26 9.22 -15.83 -2.30
C PHE A 26 8.77 -16.54 -3.60
N ARG A 27 7.94 -15.87 -4.41
CA ARG A 27 7.48 -16.40 -5.72
C ARG A 27 8.39 -16.02 -6.89
N SER A 28 9.21 -15.00 -6.71
CA SER A 28 10.20 -14.48 -7.65
C SER A 28 11.55 -14.35 -6.94
N ALA A 29 12.61 -14.02 -7.68
CA ALA A 29 13.96 -13.89 -7.14
C ALA A 29 14.00 -12.93 -5.95
N ALA A 30 14.52 -13.39 -4.81
CA ALA A 30 14.62 -12.62 -3.58
C ALA A 30 15.95 -11.84 -3.55
N PRO A 31 15.99 -10.58 -3.06
CA PRO A 31 17.23 -9.80 -3.05
C PRO A 31 18.33 -10.48 -2.22
N VAL A 32 19.48 -10.75 -2.82
CA VAL A 32 20.60 -11.48 -2.20
C VAL A 32 21.17 -10.75 -0.97
N ASP A 33 21.11 -9.42 -0.99
CA ASP A 33 21.73 -8.55 0.03
C ASP A 33 21.15 -8.76 1.44
N HIS A 34 19.96 -9.35 1.55
CA HIS A 34 19.37 -9.70 2.85
C HIS A 34 20.20 -10.74 3.63
N TRP A 35 20.95 -11.60 2.94
CA TRP A 35 21.68 -12.72 3.54
C TRP A 35 23.19 -12.51 3.60
N GLN A 36 23.68 -11.26 3.50
CA GLN A 36 25.12 -10.97 3.54
C GLN A 36 25.80 -11.47 4.83
N ALA A 37 25.09 -11.43 5.97
CA ALA A 37 25.62 -11.94 7.23
C ALA A 37 25.75 -13.49 7.25
N GLU A 38 25.04 -14.18 6.37
CA GLU A 38 25.03 -15.64 6.24
C GLU A 38 25.65 -16.12 4.90
N GLU A 39 26.59 -15.36 4.33
CA GLU A 39 27.19 -15.63 3.01
C GLU A 39 27.81 -17.04 2.91
N GLU A 40 28.42 -17.55 3.99
CA GLU A 40 28.97 -18.92 4.02
C GLU A 40 27.88 -19.99 3.83
N ALA A 41 26.76 -19.85 4.54
CA ALA A 41 25.62 -20.76 4.42
C ALA A 41 24.98 -20.64 3.03
N LEU A 42 24.85 -19.41 2.50
CA LEU A 42 24.36 -19.19 1.15
C LEU A 42 25.28 -19.83 0.09
N HIS A 43 26.59 -19.69 0.23
CA HIS A 43 27.57 -20.30 -0.67
C HIS A 43 27.46 -21.84 -0.65
N ALA A 44 27.30 -22.43 0.53
CA ALA A 44 27.08 -23.88 0.65
C ALA A 44 25.79 -24.34 -0.06
N LEU A 45 24.68 -23.60 0.10
CA LEU A 45 23.41 -23.89 -0.59
C LEU A 45 23.51 -23.79 -2.11
N VAL A 46 24.25 -22.80 -2.62
CA VAL A 46 24.51 -22.63 -4.06
C VAL A 46 25.38 -23.77 -4.59
N LYS A 47 26.45 -24.14 -3.87
CA LYS A 47 27.31 -25.28 -4.23
C LYS A 47 26.54 -26.60 -4.26
N GLN A 48 25.59 -26.79 -3.35
CA GLN A 48 24.69 -27.93 -3.30
C GLN A 48 23.54 -27.85 -4.33
N ARG A 49 23.47 -26.78 -5.13
CA ARG A 49 22.43 -26.50 -6.14
C ARG A 49 21.01 -26.46 -5.58
N LEU A 50 20.87 -26.11 -4.31
CA LEU A 50 19.56 -25.93 -3.67
C LEU A 50 18.99 -24.54 -3.96
N VAL A 51 19.88 -23.56 -4.09
CA VAL A 51 19.58 -22.16 -4.43
C VAL A 51 20.38 -21.76 -5.67
N GLN A 52 19.82 -20.90 -6.50
CA GLN A 52 20.46 -20.34 -7.69
C GLN A 52 20.51 -18.82 -7.60
N ARG A 53 21.63 -18.22 -7.99
CA ARG A 53 21.73 -16.77 -8.22
C ARG A 53 21.20 -16.48 -9.63
N ASP A 54 20.39 -15.45 -9.78
CA ASP A 54 19.82 -15.06 -11.09
C ASP A 54 20.78 -14.19 -11.93
N GLY A 55 21.93 -13.80 -11.37
CA GLY A 55 22.92 -12.93 -12.01
C GLY A 55 22.59 -11.43 -11.96
N GLN A 56 21.45 -11.05 -11.37
CA GLN A 56 20.98 -9.66 -11.24
C GLN A 56 20.77 -9.25 -9.77
N GLY A 57 21.41 -9.96 -8.84
CA GLY A 57 21.30 -9.70 -7.40
C GLY A 57 20.13 -10.42 -6.73
N GLY A 58 19.49 -11.37 -7.41
CA GLY A 58 18.41 -12.20 -6.86
C GLY A 58 18.81 -13.64 -6.59
N LEU A 59 18.09 -14.25 -5.64
CA LEU A 59 18.18 -15.65 -5.25
C LEU A 59 16.87 -16.37 -5.54
N LEU A 60 17.01 -17.52 -6.18
CA LEU A 60 15.90 -18.40 -6.54
C LEU A 60 16.06 -19.74 -5.85
N LEU A 61 14.99 -20.17 -5.18
CA LEU A 61 14.84 -21.53 -4.72
C LEU A 61 14.22 -22.37 -5.84
N LEU A 62 14.72 -23.59 -6.05
CA LEU A 62 14.15 -24.49 -7.04
C LEU A 62 12.62 -24.65 -6.82
N PRO A 63 11.76 -24.49 -7.85
CA PRO A 63 10.30 -24.44 -7.64
C PRO A 63 9.72 -25.66 -6.92
N ALA A 64 10.27 -26.83 -7.23
CA ALA A 64 9.95 -28.11 -6.59
C ALA A 64 10.27 -28.12 -5.08
N LEU A 65 11.45 -27.61 -4.72
CA LEU A 65 11.93 -27.50 -3.34
C LEU A 65 11.14 -26.43 -2.56
N ARG A 66 10.89 -25.29 -3.21
CA ARG A 66 10.07 -24.19 -2.69
C ARG A 66 8.70 -24.67 -2.24
N ARG A 67 8.00 -25.41 -3.11
CA ARG A 67 6.66 -25.93 -2.80
C ARG A 67 6.70 -26.91 -1.63
N ALA A 68 7.62 -27.88 -1.65
CA ALA A 68 7.72 -28.88 -0.58
C ALA A 68 7.99 -28.23 0.79
N LEU A 69 8.96 -27.30 0.86
CA LEU A 69 9.24 -26.57 2.10
C LEU A 69 8.05 -25.70 2.53
N TYR A 70 7.38 -25.04 1.59
CA TYR A 70 6.23 -24.19 1.90
C TYR A 70 5.06 -24.97 2.50
N ASP A 71 4.76 -26.15 1.93
CA ASP A 71 3.63 -26.97 2.35
C ASP A 71 3.87 -27.62 3.73
N GLU A 72 5.13 -27.91 4.10
CA GLU A 72 5.51 -28.47 5.40
C GLU A 72 5.58 -27.43 6.53
N MET A 73 5.69 -26.13 6.22
CA MET A 73 5.79 -25.10 7.25
C MET A 73 4.49 -24.93 8.04
N LEU A 74 4.60 -24.74 9.36
CA LEU A 74 3.46 -24.35 10.20
C LEU A 74 2.90 -22.99 9.77
N ALA A 75 1.60 -22.78 9.98
CA ALA A 75 0.91 -21.55 9.57
C ALA A 75 1.54 -20.29 10.19
N ASP A 76 1.88 -20.32 11.48
CA ASP A 76 2.51 -19.20 12.18
C ASP A 76 3.90 -18.87 11.63
N LEU A 77 4.68 -19.90 11.32
CA LEU A 77 5.99 -19.73 10.69
C LEU A 77 5.86 -19.11 9.30
N ARG A 78 4.93 -19.61 8.48
CA ARG A 78 4.64 -19.03 7.16
C ARG A 78 4.23 -17.57 7.26
N ALA A 79 3.32 -17.24 8.17
CA ALA A 79 2.88 -15.86 8.36
C ALA A 79 4.04 -14.95 8.77
N ARG A 80 4.89 -15.37 9.72
CA ARG A 80 6.08 -14.62 10.13
C ARG A 80 7.05 -14.39 8.98
N LEU A 81 7.39 -15.43 8.22
CA LEU A 81 8.30 -15.34 7.07
C LEU A 81 7.72 -14.48 5.95
N HIS A 82 6.41 -14.51 5.74
CA HIS A 82 5.74 -13.58 4.82
C HIS A 82 5.87 -12.12 5.28
N ARG A 83 5.75 -11.80 6.58
CA ARG A 83 5.99 -10.42 7.06
C ARG A 83 7.44 -9.98 6.85
N GLU A 84 8.40 -10.86 7.12
CA GLU A 84 9.82 -10.59 6.87
C GLU A 84 10.07 -10.34 5.37
N ALA A 85 9.54 -11.21 4.50
CA ALA A 85 9.63 -11.04 3.06
C ALA A 85 8.99 -9.73 2.57
N ALA A 86 7.88 -9.30 3.18
CA ALA A 86 7.27 -8.01 2.85
C ALA A 86 8.20 -6.83 3.16
N GLN A 87 8.90 -6.87 4.31
CA GLN A 87 9.85 -5.83 4.69
C GLN A 87 11.02 -5.79 3.70
N ILE A 88 11.58 -6.95 3.33
CA ILE A 88 12.66 -7.06 2.35
C ILE A 88 12.23 -6.48 1.01
N ARG A 89 11.04 -6.81 0.51
CA ARG A 89 10.52 -6.26 -0.74
C ARG A 89 10.31 -4.74 -0.64
N ALA A 90 9.76 -4.25 0.47
CA ALA A 90 9.51 -2.83 0.67
C ALA A 90 10.80 -2.00 0.71
N THR A 91 11.89 -2.50 1.32
CA THR A 91 13.18 -1.78 1.34
C THR A 91 13.82 -1.67 -0.04
N HIS A 92 13.55 -2.63 -0.93
CA HIS A 92 13.97 -2.60 -2.34
C HIS A 92 12.98 -1.83 -3.24
N GLY A 93 11.95 -1.23 -2.66
CA GLY A 93 10.93 -0.49 -3.39
C GLY A 93 9.99 -1.36 -4.21
N GLU A 94 9.89 -2.67 -3.94
CA GLU A 94 9.03 -3.62 -4.64
C GLU A 94 7.67 -3.74 -3.93
N TYR A 95 6.91 -2.65 -3.91
CA TYR A 95 5.76 -2.50 -3.01
C TYR A 95 4.59 -3.41 -3.36
N THR A 96 4.35 -3.74 -4.63
CA THR A 96 3.32 -4.73 -5.01
C THR A 96 3.66 -6.12 -4.49
N ALA A 97 4.92 -6.53 -4.57
CA ALA A 97 5.37 -7.78 -3.99
C ALA A 97 5.29 -7.73 -2.45
N GLY A 98 5.69 -6.61 -1.84
CA GLY A 98 5.54 -6.39 -0.40
C GLY A 98 4.09 -6.52 0.08
N ALA A 99 3.14 -5.89 -0.62
CA ALA A 99 1.72 -5.96 -0.31
C ALA A 99 1.17 -7.39 -0.45
N TYR A 100 1.58 -8.12 -1.49
CA TYR A 100 1.27 -9.55 -1.61
C TYR A 100 1.74 -10.34 -0.38
N HIS A 101 2.97 -10.10 0.07
CA HIS A 101 3.52 -10.80 1.24
C HIS A 101 2.78 -10.43 2.54
N LEU A 102 2.40 -9.18 2.75
CA LEU A 102 1.57 -8.78 3.90
C LEU A 102 0.19 -9.44 3.89
N TRP A 103 -0.48 -9.46 2.73
CA TRP A 103 -1.76 -10.16 2.56
C TRP A 103 -1.64 -11.65 2.91
N ARG A 104 -0.59 -12.32 2.44
CA ARG A 104 -0.33 -13.74 2.76
C ARG A 104 0.02 -13.99 4.23
N ALA A 105 0.49 -12.98 4.94
CA ALA A 105 0.73 -13.04 6.38
C ALA A 105 -0.53 -12.75 7.22
N GLY A 106 -1.67 -12.48 6.58
CA GLY A 106 -2.91 -12.07 7.24
C GLY A 106 -2.87 -10.63 7.76
N ASP A 107 -1.96 -9.79 7.25
CA ASP A 107 -1.92 -8.35 7.55
C ASP A 107 -2.47 -7.56 6.36
N GLU A 108 -3.79 -7.65 6.15
CA GLU A 108 -4.44 -6.94 5.05
C GLU A 108 -4.39 -5.42 5.22
N ASN A 109 -4.35 -4.95 6.47
CA ASN A 109 -4.25 -3.52 6.73
C ASN A 109 -2.90 -2.97 6.28
N GLY A 110 -1.81 -3.66 6.64
CA GLY A 110 -0.46 -3.32 6.17
C GLY A 110 -0.34 -3.40 4.65
N ALA A 111 -0.93 -4.41 4.01
CA ALA A 111 -0.89 -4.58 2.55
C ALA A 111 -1.48 -3.37 1.82
N VAL A 112 -2.68 -2.94 2.22
CA VAL A 112 -3.37 -1.78 1.65
C VAL A 112 -2.58 -0.49 1.91
N GLN A 113 -2.11 -0.28 3.14
CA GLN A 113 -1.37 0.93 3.50
C GLN A 113 -0.04 1.07 2.74
N LEU A 114 0.74 -0.02 2.67
CA LEU A 114 2.02 -0.05 1.96
C LEU A 114 1.82 0.37 0.50
N TRP A 115 0.88 -0.27 -0.19
CA TRP A 115 0.68 0.01 -1.61
C TRP A 115 0.06 1.38 -1.86
N TYR A 116 -0.90 1.80 -1.03
CA TYR A 116 -1.55 3.11 -1.15
C TYR A 116 -0.53 4.26 -1.14
N LEU A 117 0.47 4.21 -0.25
CA LEU A 117 1.53 5.23 -0.17
C LEU A 117 2.41 5.28 -1.42
N HIS A 118 2.54 4.16 -2.14
CA HIS A 118 3.45 4.02 -3.28
C HIS A 118 2.72 3.78 -4.62
N GLN A 119 1.40 3.96 -4.67
CA GLN A 119 0.56 3.56 -5.81
C GLN A 119 1.01 4.17 -7.14
N GLN A 120 1.35 5.46 -7.16
CA GLN A 120 1.76 6.16 -8.38
C GLN A 120 3.08 5.61 -8.95
N GLN A 121 3.98 5.14 -8.08
CA GLN A 121 5.23 4.52 -8.50
C GLN A 121 4.98 3.14 -9.09
N GLU A 122 4.16 2.32 -8.42
CA GLU A 122 3.88 0.95 -8.87
C GLU A 122 3.06 0.92 -10.15
N VAL A 123 2.10 1.82 -10.32
CA VAL A 123 1.36 2.00 -11.58
C VAL A 123 2.31 2.36 -12.73
N ARG A 124 3.23 3.31 -12.53
CA ARG A 124 4.23 3.68 -13.54
C ARG A 124 5.16 2.52 -13.93
N ARG A 125 5.34 1.55 -13.03
CA ARG A 125 6.09 0.31 -13.28
C ARG A 125 5.24 -0.80 -13.90
N GLY A 126 4.00 -0.52 -14.28
CA GLY A 126 3.09 -1.49 -14.91
C GLY A 126 2.50 -2.51 -13.93
N GLN A 127 2.56 -2.27 -12.61
CA GLN A 127 2.11 -3.24 -11.60
C GLN A 127 0.60 -3.20 -11.32
N ALA A 128 -0.17 -2.36 -12.02
CA ALA A 128 -1.61 -2.18 -11.75
C ALA A 128 -2.40 -3.50 -11.79
N ASN A 129 -2.15 -4.36 -12.77
CA ASN A 129 -2.85 -5.65 -12.89
C ASN A 129 -2.49 -6.63 -11.76
N ALA A 130 -1.21 -6.70 -11.39
CA ALA A 130 -0.74 -7.54 -10.29
C ALA A 130 -1.30 -7.05 -8.95
N ALA A 131 -1.32 -5.73 -8.74
CA ALA A 131 -1.94 -5.10 -7.58
C ALA A 131 -3.43 -5.43 -7.49
N TYR A 132 -4.18 -5.29 -8.59
CA TYR A 132 -5.61 -5.57 -8.60
C TYR A 132 -5.92 -7.02 -8.23
N ALA A 133 -5.12 -7.97 -8.72
CA ALA A 133 -5.26 -9.39 -8.37
C ALA A 133 -5.05 -9.69 -6.87
N ILE A 134 -4.31 -8.84 -6.15
CA ILE A 134 -4.15 -8.93 -4.70
C ILE A 134 -5.36 -8.27 -4.00
N PHE A 135 -5.63 -7.01 -4.35
CA PHE A 135 -6.59 -6.19 -3.62
C PHE A 135 -8.04 -6.61 -3.80
N ARG A 136 -8.40 -7.23 -4.92
CA ARG A 136 -9.77 -7.78 -5.11
C ARG A 136 -10.08 -8.95 -4.17
N GLU A 137 -9.05 -9.66 -3.69
CA GLU A 137 -9.19 -10.83 -2.82
C GLU A 137 -9.19 -10.44 -1.32
N ILE A 138 -8.99 -9.16 -1.00
CA ILE A 138 -9.01 -8.67 0.38
C ILE A 138 -10.46 -8.47 0.83
N GLU A 139 -10.82 -9.15 1.91
CA GLU A 139 -12.15 -9.05 2.51
C GLU A 139 -12.31 -7.74 3.31
N ARG A 140 -13.24 -6.89 2.88
CA ARG A 140 -13.50 -5.57 3.49
C ARG A 140 -13.75 -5.62 5.00
N HIS A 141 -14.42 -6.66 5.50
CA HIS A 141 -14.80 -6.76 6.91
C HIS A 141 -13.61 -7.01 7.86
N ARG A 142 -12.46 -7.48 7.34
CA ARG A 142 -11.22 -7.68 8.12
C ARG A 142 -10.40 -6.39 8.27
N LEU A 143 -10.81 -5.31 7.60
CA LEU A 143 -10.09 -4.04 7.56
C LEU A 143 -10.63 -3.02 8.56
N LYS A 144 -9.70 -2.19 9.08
CA LYS A 144 -10.05 -1.00 9.86
C LYS A 144 -10.86 -0.02 8.99
N PRO A 145 -11.76 0.80 9.55
CA PRO A 145 -12.66 1.67 8.78
C PRO A 145 -11.94 2.55 7.74
N ARG A 146 -10.85 3.22 8.14
CA ARG A 146 -10.05 4.05 7.22
C ARG A 146 -9.41 3.22 6.10
N THR A 147 -8.93 2.02 6.41
CA THR A 147 -8.30 1.13 5.43
C THR A 147 -9.31 0.56 4.44
N ARG A 148 -10.58 0.36 4.84
CA ARG A 148 -11.65 -0.01 3.91
C ARG A 148 -11.83 1.02 2.80
N LYS A 149 -11.90 2.30 3.17
CA LYS A 149 -11.99 3.40 2.19
C LYS A 149 -10.77 3.45 1.29
N ALA A 150 -9.58 3.29 1.85
CA ALA A 150 -8.36 3.20 1.04
C ALA A 150 -8.41 2.01 0.05
N LEU A 151 -8.90 0.84 0.48
CA LEU A 151 -9.10 -0.31 -0.41
C LEU A 151 -10.11 -0.01 -1.51
N ASP A 152 -11.26 0.57 -1.18
CA ASP A 152 -12.32 0.87 -2.16
C ASP A 152 -11.80 1.86 -3.23
N LEU A 153 -11.09 2.91 -2.79
CA LEU A 153 -10.44 3.88 -3.68
C LEU A 153 -9.35 3.24 -4.56
N LEU A 154 -8.53 2.34 -3.98
CA LEU A 154 -7.51 1.59 -4.72
C LEU A 154 -8.11 0.68 -5.78
N GLN A 155 -9.15 -0.09 -5.44
CA GLN A 155 -9.82 -0.97 -6.37
C GLN A 155 -10.43 -0.18 -7.54
N ALA A 156 -11.09 0.94 -7.25
CA ALA A 156 -11.62 1.83 -8.27
C ALA A 156 -10.51 2.39 -9.19
N THR A 157 -9.42 2.87 -8.61
CA THR A 157 -8.27 3.41 -9.33
C THR A 157 -7.62 2.35 -10.24
N LEU A 158 -7.46 1.13 -9.75
CA LEU A 158 -6.90 0.02 -10.52
C LEU A 158 -7.82 -0.42 -11.67
N LEU A 159 -9.15 -0.37 -11.47
CA LEU A 159 -10.12 -0.62 -12.52
C LEU A 159 -10.05 0.44 -13.62
N GLN A 160 -9.79 1.70 -13.28
CA GLN A 160 -9.53 2.76 -14.28
C GLN A 160 -8.36 2.38 -15.20
N TYR A 161 -7.23 1.95 -14.62
CA TYR A 161 -6.05 1.55 -15.38
C TYR A 161 -6.29 0.32 -16.28
N GLN A 162 -7.35 -0.44 -16.01
CA GLN A 162 -7.79 -1.56 -16.85
C GLN A 162 -8.86 -1.19 -17.89
N GLY A 163 -9.29 0.08 -17.93
CA GLY A 163 -10.40 0.54 -18.77
C GLY A 163 -11.79 0.14 -18.26
N ASN A 164 -11.88 -0.41 -17.04
CA ASN A 164 -13.12 -0.90 -16.43
C ASN A 164 -13.82 0.19 -15.59
N VAL A 165 -13.96 1.38 -16.16
CA VAL A 165 -14.46 2.61 -15.49
C VAL A 165 -15.83 2.41 -14.84
N LYS A 166 -16.76 1.73 -15.53
CA LYS A 166 -18.11 1.44 -15.01
C LYS A 166 -18.08 0.61 -13.72
N GLN A 167 -17.18 -0.39 -13.64
CA GLN A 167 -17.01 -1.17 -12.42
C GLN A 167 -16.34 -0.35 -11.32
N GLY A 168 -15.35 0.48 -11.69
CA GLY A 168 -14.72 1.41 -10.74
C GLY A 168 -15.73 2.37 -10.09
N LEU A 169 -16.65 2.91 -10.89
CA LEU A 169 -17.73 3.77 -10.39
C LEU A 169 -18.66 3.03 -9.43
N ALA A 170 -19.02 1.78 -9.73
CA ALA A 170 -19.83 0.95 -8.84
C ALA A 170 -19.14 0.67 -7.49
N VAL A 171 -17.82 0.46 -7.48
CA VAL A 171 -17.04 0.32 -6.24
C VAL A 171 -17.10 1.59 -5.40
N LEU A 172 -16.89 2.76 -6.01
CA LEU A 172 -16.96 4.05 -5.30
C LEU A 172 -18.36 4.32 -4.73
N ALA A 173 -19.40 4.05 -5.49
CA ALA A 173 -20.80 4.27 -5.08
C ALA A 173 -21.22 3.37 -3.90
N ALA A 174 -20.58 2.22 -3.72
CA ALA A 174 -20.88 1.29 -2.63
C ALA A 174 -20.23 1.65 -1.28
N ALA A 175 -19.41 2.72 -1.25
CA ALA A 175 -18.71 3.18 -0.05
C ALA A 175 -19.29 4.51 0.46
N ASP A 176 -19.24 4.71 1.78
CA ASP A 176 -19.66 5.97 2.41
C ASP A 176 -18.49 6.97 2.43
N TRP A 177 -18.67 8.10 1.76
CA TRP A 177 -17.69 9.21 1.64
C TRP A 177 -18.17 10.50 2.29
N SER A 178 -19.06 10.40 3.30
CA SER A 178 -19.63 11.56 3.99
C SER A 178 -18.64 12.28 4.92
N ASP A 179 -17.63 11.56 5.41
CA ASP A 179 -16.59 12.10 6.28
C ASP A 179 -15.69 13.10 5.53
N PRO A 180 -15.39 14.26 6.14
CA PRO A 180 -14.45 15.19 5.54
C PRO A 180 -13.03 14.64 5.70
N SER A 181 -12.55 13.93 4.67
CA SER A 181 -11.20 13.36 4.65
C SER A 181 -10.57 13.47 3.27
N GLU A 182 -9.24 13.37 3.22
CA GLU A 182 -8.49 13.34 1.96
C GLU A 182 -8.95 12.18 1.06
N LEU A 183 -9.26 11.01 1.66
CA LEU A 183 -9.78 9.86 0.92
C LEU A 183 -11.14 10.17 0.26
N ALA A 184 -12.03 10.87 0.96
CA ALA A 184 -13.31 11.30 0.40
C ALA A 184 -13.12 12.28 -0.77
N ILE A 185 -12.18 13.22 -0.65
CA ILE A 185 -11.86 14.15 -1.75
C ILE A 185 -11.35 13.39 -2.98
N GLN A 186 -10.40 12.46 -2.79
CA GLN A 186 -9.88 11.65 -3.88
C GLN A 186 -10.95 10.76 -4.52
N ALA A 187 -11.84 10.18 -3.72
CA ALA A 187 -12.96 9.38 -4.22
C ALA A 187 -13.92 10.23 -5.07
N ARG A 188 -14.29 11.43 -4.61
CA ARG A 188 -15.15 12.35 -5.39
C ARG A 188 -14.52 12.83 -6.68
N LEU A 189 -13.21 13.11 -6.66
CA LEU A 189 -12.47 13.44 -7.86
C LEU A 189 -12.47 12.28 -8.87
N LEU A 190 -12.24 11.05 -8.39
CA LEU A 190 -12.23 9.86 -9.25
C LEU A 190 -13.64 9.52 -9.77
N GLU A 191 -14.66 9.65 -8.93
CA GLU A 191 -16.07 9.49 -9.29
C GLU A 191 -16.47 10.46 -10.41
N GLY A 192 -16.13 11.74 -10.26
CA GLY A 192 -16.41 12.75 -11.28
C GLY A 192 -15.70 12.46 -12.60
N ARG A 193 -14.44 12.04 -12.56
CA ARG A 193 -13.71 11.60 -13.76
C ARG A 193 -14.39 10.41 -14.45
N PHE A 194 -14.81 9.41 -13.69
CA PHE A 194 -15.50 8.24 -14.25
C PHE A 194 -16.84 8.60 -14.88
N GLN A 195 -17.60 9.50 -14.26
CA GLN A 195 -18.87 9.98 -14.79
C GLN A 195 -18.67 10.76 -16.09
N ASP A 196 -17.67 11.63 -16.15
CA ASP A 196 -17.31 12.37 -17.37
C ASP A 196 -16.89 11.43 -18.51
N GLU A 197 -16.01 10.46 -18.22
CA GLU A 197 -15.53 9.45 -19.17
C GLU A 197 -16.67 8.55 -19.70
N LEU A 198 -17.73 8.36 -18.92
CA LEU A 198 -18.94 7.61 -19.29
C LEU A 198 -20.01 8.48 -19.98
N GLY A 199 -19.77 9.78 -20.17
CA GLY A 199 -20.70 10.70 -20.83
C GLY A 199 -21.81 11.24 -19.93
N TYR A 200 -21.57 11.34 -18.61
CA TYR A 200 -22.49 11.90 -17.61
C TYR A 200 -21.95 13.21 -17.01
N PRO A 201 -21.86 14.31 -17.79
CA PRO A 201 -21.20 15.55 -17.36
C PRO A 201 -21.87 16.22 -16.15
N ASP A 202 -23.21 16.20 -16.06
CA ASP A 202 -23.92 16.79 -14.91
C ASP A 202 -23.62 16.05 -13.60
N ALA A 203 -23.52 14.72 -13.67
CA ALA A 203 -23.13 13.90 -12.53
C ALA A 203 -21.68 14.19 -12.16
N ALA A 204 -20.79 14.32 -13.16
CA ALA A 204 -19.38 14.64 -12.95
C ALA A 204 -19.20 15.98 -12.20
N LEU A 205 -19.89 17.03 -12.65
CA LEU A 205 -19.91 18.34 -12.00
C LEU A 205 -20.42 18.25 -10.55
N THR A 206 -21.46 17.46 -10.30
CA THR A 206 -21.97 17.22 -8.94
C THR A 206 -20.91 16.58 -8.05
N SER A 207 -20.19 15.58 -8.56
CA SER A 207 -19.11 14.91 -7.82
C SER A 207 -17.93 15.85 -7.55
N PHE A 208 -17.52 16.66 -8.53
CA PHE A 208 -16.48 17.67 -8.34
C PHE A 208 -16.88 18.73 -7.32
N ALA A 209 -18.12 19.23 -7.37
CA ALA A 209 -18.66 20.17 -6.40
C ALA A 209 -18.68 19.58 -4.98
N ALA A 210 -19.07 18.32 -4.82
CA ALA A 210 -19.02 17.63 -3.53
C ALA A 210 -17.58 17.48 -2.98
N GLY A 211 -16.62 17.23 -3.86
CA GLY A 211 -15.19 17.24 -3.54
C GLY A 211 -14.72 18.62 -3.07
N ALA A 212 -15.04 19.68 -3.83
CA ALA A 212 -14.72 21.06 -3.48
C ALA A 212 -15.35 21.51 -2.15
N ALA A 213 -16.61 21.17 -1.89
CA ALA A 213 -17.27 21.43 -0.62
C ALA A 213 -16.57 20.73 0.55
N THR A 214 -16.02 19.53 0.32
CA THR A 214 -15.25 18.80 1.34
C THR A 214 -13.89 19.46 1.62
N ILE A 215 -13.20 19.93 0.58
CA ILE A 215 -11.99 20.76 0.73
C ILE A 215 -12.31 22.02 1.53
N GLY A 216 -13.42 22.70 1.22
CA GLY A 216 -13.89 23.89 1.94
C GLY A 216 -14.07 23.64 3.43
N ARG A 217 -14.74 22.54 3.81
CA ARG A 217 -14.91 22.13 5.21
C ARG A 217 -13.57 21.90 5.93
N LEU A 218 -12.59 21.27 5.27
CA LEU A 218 -11.27 21.03 5.85
C LEU A 218 -10.46 22.33 6.02
N LEU A 219 -10.54 23.25 5.06
CA LEU A 219 -9.87 24.56 5.15
C LEU A 219 -10.48 25.44 6.25
N ASP A 220 -11.79 25.40 6.44
CA ASP A 220 -12.46 26.08 7.56
C ASP A 220 -11.99 25.52 8.92
N GLN A 221 -11.91 24.19 9.05
CA GLN A 221 -11.34 23.56 10.24
C GLN A 221 -9.88 23.99 10.48
N LEU A 222 -9.04 24.01 9.44
CA LEU A 222 -7.64 24.45 9.54
C LEU A 222 -7.52 25.90 9.99
N THR A 223 -8.36 26.77 9.43
CA THR A 223 -8.45 28.20 9.81
C THR A 223 -8.77 28.34 11.30
N ASN A 224 -9.77 27.60 11.77
CA ASN A 224 -10.15 27.57 13.18
C ASN A 224 -9.01 27.09 14.10
N TYR A 225 -8.23 26.09 13.69
CA TYR A 225 -7.04 25.64 14.43
C TYR A 225 -5.97 26.73 14.53
N HIS A 226 -5.64 27.36 13.40
CA HIS A 226 -4.65 28.44 13.36
C HIS A 226 -5.06 29.65 14.19
N PHE A 227 -6.34 30.03 14.13
CA PHE A 227 -6.87 31.09 14.98
C PHE A 227 -6.74 30.76 16.48
N ARG A 228 -7.15 29.56 16.90
CA ARG A 228 -7.04 29.11 18.30
C ARG A 228 -5.59 29.02 18.78
N ALA A 229 -4.69 28.55 17.93
CA ALA A 229 -3.25 28.54 18.23
C ALA A 229 -2.70 29.96 18.42
N GLY A 230 -3.08 30.90 17.54
CA GLY A 230 -2.74 32.31 17.66
C GLY A 230 -3.20 32.90 19.00
N MET A 231 -4.45 32.66 19.38
CA MET A 231 -5.00 33.11 20.67
C MET A 231 -4.28 32.47 21.86
N ALA A 232 -3.85 31.22 21.76
CA ALA A 232 -3.05 30.57 22.80
C ALA A 232 -1.67 31.23 22.96
N HIS A 233 -0.96 31.51 21.86
CA HIS A 233 0.33 32.20 21.87
C HIS A 233 0.22 33.64 22.41
N ILE A 234 -0.87 34.37 22.09
CA ILE A 234 -1.14 35.69 22.67
C ILE A 234 -1.21 35.62 24.20
N ARG A 235 -1.94 34.64 24.76
CA ARG A 235 -2.03 34.44 26.21
C ARG A 235 -0.67 34.13 26.85
N GLN A 236 0.23 33.50 26.11
CA GLN A 236 1.59 33.17 26.56
C GLN A 236 2.62 34.28 26.27
N LYS A 237 2.19 35.42 25.69
CA LYS A 237 3.03 36.53 25.26
C LYS A 237 4.08 36.15 24.19
N GLU A 238 3.82 35.08 23.44
CA GLU A 238 4.66 34.60 22.34
C GLU A 238 4.28 35.30 21.02
N ASN A 239 4.51 36.62 20.96
CA ASN A 239 3.99 37.48 19.89
C ASN A 239 4.37 37.04 18.47
N ARG A 240 5.58 36.50 18.28
CA ARG A 240 6.03 36.01 16.96
C ARG A 240 5.27 34.76 16.52
N ALA A 241 5.03 33.82 17.43
CA ALA A 241 4.28 32.60 17.14
C ALA A 241 2.79 32.89 16.92
N ALA A 242 2.23 33.83 17.69
CA ALA A 242 0.87 34.34 17.50
C ALA A 242 0.66 34.93 16.09
N TRP A 243 1.57 35.81 15.66
CA TRP A 243 1.48 36.43 14.35
C TRP A 243 1.59 35.41 13.20
N GLN A 244 2.52 34.45 13.31
CA GLN A 244 2.65 33.37 12.33
C GLN A 244 1.39 32.50 12.21
N ALA A 245 0.74 32.19 13.34
CA ALA A 245 -0.50 31.42 13.33
C ALA A 245 -1.65 32.20 12.66
N LEU A 246 -1.79 33.50 12.93
CA LEU A 246 -2.81 34.33 12.30
C LEU A 246 -2.60 34.50 10.79
N GLN A 247 -1.34 34.67 10.35
CA GLN A 247 -1.00 34.71 8.91
C GLN A 247 -1.37 33.41 8.19
N ARG A 248 -1.20 32.25 8.83
CA ARG A 248 -1.64 30.96 8.26
C ARG A 248 -3.16 30.86 8.15
N ALA A 249 -3.91 31.40 9.11
CA ALA A 249 -5.37 31.46 9.04
C ALA A 249 -5.83 32.36 7.88
N GLU A 250 -5.21 33.53 7.71
CA GLU A 250 -5.52 34.47 6.63
C GLU A 250 -5.25 33.85 5.24
N TYR A 251 -4.12 33.18 5.07
CA TYR A 251 -3.81 32.45 3.83
C TYR A 251 -4.87 31.39 3.51
N ALA A 252 -5.30 30.60 4.49
CA ALA A 252 -6.34 29.58 4.30
C ALA A 252 -7.69 30.19 3.89
N ILE A 253 -8.07 31.34 4.46
CA ILE A 253 -9.28 32.08 4.05
C ILE A 253 -9.17 32.57 2.61
N ASN A 254 -8.00 33.07 2.20
CA ASN A 254 -7.81 33.51 0.82
C ASN A 254 -7.89 32.33 -0.17
N ALA A 255 -7.36 31.15 0.19
CA ALA A 255 -7.53 29.94 -0.60
C ALA A 255 -9.00 29.50 -0.71
N LEU A 256 -9.77 29.62 0.39
CA LEU A 256 -11.23 29.37 0.37
C LEU A 256 -11.97 30.31 -0.59
N ARG A 257 -11.64 31.59 -0.59
CA ARG A 257 -12.25 32.59 -1.49
C ARG A 257 -11.98 32.25 -2.95
N GLY A 258 -10.75 31.87 -3.30
CA GLY A 258 -10.41 31.43 -4.65
C GLY A 258 -11.32 30.30 -5.15
N ASN A 259 -11.54 29.27 -4.32
CA ASN A 259 -12.42 28.15 -4.65
C ASN A 259 -13.91 28.52 -4.83
N LEU A 260 -14.37 29.62 -4.24
CA LEU A 260 -15.76 30.09 -4.35
C LEU A 260 -15.99 30.98 -5.58
N PHE A 261 -14.96 31.63 -6.11
CA PHE A 261 -15.05 32.52 -7.28
C PHE A 261 -14.75 31.81 -8.62
N GLU A 262 -14.30 30.55 -8.58
CA GLU A 262 -14.12 29.69 -9.77
C GLU A 262 -15.31 28.76 -10.07
N GLN A 263 -16.41 28.86 -9.30
CA GLN A 263 -17.71 28.19 -9.56
C GLN A 263 -18.63 29.07 -10.41
#